data_AF-A0A651EQ96-F1
#
_entry.id   AF-A0A651EQ96-F1
#
_cell.length_a   1.000
_cell.length_b   1.000
_cell.length_c   1.000
_cell.angle_alpha   90.00
_cell.angle_beta   90.00
_cell.angle_gamma   90.00
#
_symmetry.space_group_name_H-M   'P 1'
#
loop_
_entity.id
_entity.type
_entity.pdbx_description
1 polymer ?
#
loop_
_entity_poly.entity_id
_entity_poly.type
_entity_poly.pdbx_seq_one_letter_code
_entity_poly.pdbx_strand_id
1 'polypeptide(L)' 'MFENLRVLELASVLAGPLSGKFFAELGAEVIKVENKRT' A
#
# COMPACT_ATOMS: atom_id res chain seq x y z
N MET A 1 5.42 13.92 3.13
CA MET A 1 6.11 13.32 4.31
C MET A 1 6.94 12.11 3.92
N PHE A 2 6.46 11.29 2.97
CA PHE A 2 7.08 10.01 2.58
C PHE A 2 7.47 9.91 1.09
N GLU A 3 7.82 11.03 0.43
CA GLU A 3 8.07 11.08 -1.03
C GLU A 3 9.19 10.16 -1.56
N ASN A 4 10.10 9.71 -0.68
CA ASN A 4 11.16 8.77 -1.04
C ASN A 4 10.97 7.36 -0.42
N LEU A 5 9.79 7.09 0.13
CA LEU A 5 9.45 5.78 0.70
C LEU A 5 8.74 4.93 -0.35
N ARG A 6 9.23 3.71 -0.54
CA ARG A 6 8.56 2.66 -1.33
C ARG A 6 7.93 1.64 -0.41
N VAL A 7 6.64 1.37 -0.59
CA VAL A 7 5.88 0.40 0.21
C VAL A 7 5.34 -0.70 -0.71
N LEU A 8 5.64 -1.95 -0.37
CA LEU A 8 5.03 -3.12 -1.00
C LEU A 8 3.81 -3.57 -0.17
N GLU A 9 2.62 -3.43 -0.73
CA GLU A 9 1.36 -3.78 -0.05
C GLU A 9 0.86 -5.15 -0.52
N LEU A 10 0.80 -6.11 0.41
CA LEU A 10 0.38 -7.50 0.16
C LEU A 10 -0.95 -7.87 0.85
N ALA A 11 -1.63 -6.89 1.44
CA ALA A 11 -2.84 -7.12 2.19
C ALA A 11 -4.09 -6.99 1.31
N SER A 12 -5.11 -7.80 1.61
CA SER A 12 -6.29 -7.96 0.75
C SER A 12 -7.62 -7.54 1.37
N VAL A 13 -7.68 -7.38 2.69
CA VAL A 13 -8.95 -7.07 3.40
C VAL A 13 -9.09 -5.57 3.66
N LEU A 14 -9.31 -5.14 4.90
CA LEU A 14 -9.61 -3.74 5.20
C LEU A 14 -8.41 -3.02 5.82
N ALA A 15 -7.88 -3.54 6.93
CA ALA A 15 -6.86 -2.85 7.71
C ALA A 15 -5.56 -2.60 6.93
N GLY A 16 -5.10 -3.60 6.16
CA GLY A 16 -3.88 -3.48 5.37
C GLY A 16 -4.00 -2.49 4.20
N PRO A 17 -5.04 -2.57 3.35
CA PRO A 17 -5.24 -1.58 2.29
C PRO A 17 -5.47 -0.16 2.80
N LEU A 18 -6.12 0.02 3.96
CA LEU A 18 -6.23 1.33 4.60
C LEU A 18 -4.86 1.87 5.03
N SER A 19 -3.98 1.00 5.53
CA SER A 19 -2.62 1.39 5.90
C SER A 19 -1.80 1.77 4.67
N GLY A 20 -1.89 1.00 3.58
CA GLY A 20 -1.24 1.33 2.30
C GLY A 20 -1.72 2.68 1.75
N LYS A 21 -3.04 2.92 1.75
CA LYS A 21 -3.62 4.21 1.33
C LYS A 21 -3.13 5.38 2.16
N PHE A 22 -3.06 5.22 3.49
CA PHE A 22 -2.54 6.26 4.38
C PHE A 22 -1.10 6.67 4.01
N PHE A 23 -0.21 5.71 3.73
CA PHE A 23 1.15 6.03 3.29
C PHE A 23 1.18 6.71 1.92
N ALA A 24 0.33 6.28 0.98
CA ALA A 24 0.20 6.89 -0.33
C ALA A 24 -0.26 8.37 -0.24
N GLU A 25 -1.25 8.67 0.61
CA GLU A 25 -1.74 10.04 0.85
C GLU A 25 -0.66 10.97 1.42
N LEU A 26 0.32 10.40 2.13
CA LEU A 26 1.45 11.13 2.69
C LEU A 26 2.67 11.23 1.74
N GLY A 27 2.52 10.72 0.52
CA GLY A 27 3.47 10.84 -0.60
C GLY A 27 4.31 9.59 -0.90
N ALA A 28 4.07 8.45 -0.23
CA ALA A 28 4.82 7.22 -0.52
C ALA A 28 4.44 6.62 -1.88
N GLU A 29 5.40 5.99 -2.55
CA GLU A 29 5.13 5.12 -3.70
C GLU A 29 4.68 3.76 -3.18
N VAL A 30 3.38 3.49 -3.26
CA VAL A 30 2.78 2.24 -2.78
C VAL A 30 2.47 1.33 -3.96
N ILE A 31 3.09 0.16 -3.98
CA ILE A 31 2.87 -0.89 -4.99
C ILE A 31 2.04 -1.99 -4.34
N LYS A 32 0.80 -2.14 -4.79
CA LYS A 32 -0.08 -3.22 -4.35
C LYS A 32 0.11 -4.45 -5.21
N VAL A 33 0.37 -5.59 -4.57
CA VAL A 33 0.46 -6.89 -5.24
C VAL A 33 -0.68 -7.77 -4.78
N GLU A 34 -1.51 -8.14 -5.74
CA GLU A 34 -2.64 -9.04 -5.53
C GLU A 34 -2.29 -10.45 -6.01
N ASN A 35 -2.87 -11.44 -5.34
CA ASN A 35 -2.75 -12.82 -5.79
C ASN A 35 -3.71 -13.04 -6.97
N LYS A 36 -3.21 -13.58 -8.08
CA LYS A 36 -4.04 -13.83 -9.28
C LYS A 36 -5.25 -14.75 -9.06
N ARG A 37 -5.25 -15.55 -7.99
CA ARG A 37 -6.25 -16.59 -7.71
C ARG A 37 -7.29 -16.20 -6.67
N THR A 38 -7.12 -15.06 -6.00
CA THR A 38 -8.02 -14.58 -4.94
C THR A 38 -8.28 -13.11 -5.16
#